data_AF-L1P4L5-F1
#
_entry.id   AF-L1P4L5-F1
#
_cell.length_a   1.000
_cell.length_b   1.000
_cell.length_c   1.000
_cell.angle_alpha   90.00
_cell.angle_beta   90.00
_cell.angle_gamma   90.00
#
_symmetry.space_group_name_H-M   'P 1'
#
loop_
_entity.id
_entity.type
_entity.pdbx_description
1 polymer ?
#
loop_
_entity_poly.entity_id
_entity_poly.type
_entity_poly.pdbx_seq_one_letter_code
_entity_poly.pdbx_strand_id
1 'polypeptide(L)'
;MQEKAQLAKKQNNNMTKLNYILQGFGFRDSQDFLRSAFGHTFSMLFIKMDVILSLLFATIHFLFGFNHLFLTAYVVLLIFEWITGVQASRKRGEKHESRKFGRMLLKIATYLVPIYILHTFSANVEFPSLGGFEFDPFHWLYWVMLIAIIWQLVVSLLENLESLGFRFAKVLLKIINKKFYKTFELEEEPHGQLNNQDNGDNSPT
;
A
#
# COMPACT_ATOMS: atom_id res chain seq x y z
N MET A 1 -37.18 23.22 35.35
CA MET A 1 -37.88 21.92 35.41
C MET A 1 -38.98 21.79 34.35
N GLN A 2 -39.84 22.80 34.13
CA GLN A 2 -40.94 22.76 33.15
C GLN A 2 -40.50 22.58 31.68
N GLU A 3 -39.36 23.15 31.30
CA GLU A 3 -38.84 23.09 29.93
C GLU A 3 -38.40 21.67 29.51
N LYS A 4 -37.72 20.92 30.39
CA LYS A 4 -37.34 19.52 30.15
C LYS A 4 -38.58 18.61 29.99
N ALA A 5 -39.65 18.89 30.72
CA ALA A 5 -40.90 18.14 30.62
C ALA A 5 -41.63 18.39 29.29
N GLN A 6 -41.61 19.63 28.78
CA GLN A 6 -42.19 19.97 27.48
C GLN A 6 -41.40 19.34 26.32
N LEU A 7 -40.06 19.33 26.40
CA LEU A 7 -39.20 18.68 25.41
C LEU A 7 -39.42 17.17 25.36
N ALA A 8 -39.48 16.51 26.51
CA ALA A 8 -39.76 15.07 26.58
C ALA A 8 -41.14 14.72 26.00
N LYS A 9 -42.17 15.53 26.29
CA LYS A 9 -43.53 15.33 25.76
C LYS A 9 -43.60 15.53 24.25
N LYS A 10 -42.88 16.51 23.71
CA LYS A 10 -42.79 16.76 22.26
C LYS A 10 -42.06 15.63 21.53
N GLN A 11 -40.96 15.12 22.09
CA GLN A 11 -40.24 13.98 21.52
C GLN A 11 -41.10 12.71 21.52
N ASN A 12 -41.83 12.45 22.60
CA ASN A 12 -42.72 11.28 22.71
C ASN A 12 -43.85 11.33 21.67
N ASN A 13 -44.44 12.51 21.45
CA ASN A 13 -45.47 12.71 20.42
C ASN A 13 -44.96 12.53 18.98
N ASN A 14 -43.67 12.79 18.73
CA ASN A 14 -43.09 12.59 17.40
C ASN A 14 -42.80 11.11 17.12
N MET A 15 -42.35 10.35 18.14
CA MET A 15 -42.15 8.91 18.02
C MET A 15 -43.47 8.16 17.73
N THR A 16 -44.57 8.55 18.38
CA THR A 16 -45.88 7.92 18.16
C THR A 16 -46.43 8.16 16.76
N LYS A 17 -46.28 9.38 16.21
CA LYS A 17 -46.68 9.68 14.82
C LYS A 17 -45.85 8.89 13.80
N LEU A 18 -44.54 8.79 14.02
CA LEU A 18 -43.65 8.04 13.15
C LEU A 18 -44.01 6.55 13.14
N ASN A 19 -44.24 5.95 14.30
CA ASN A 19 -44.65 4.55 14.41
C ASN A 19 -45.99 4.28 13.71
N TYR A 20 -46.95 5.21 13.77
CA TYR A 20 -48.23 5.08 13.07
C TYR A 20 -48.06 5.05 11.54
N ILE A 21 -47.20 5.92 11.00
CA ILE A 21 -46.89 5.91 9.56
C ILE A 21 -46.22 4.59 9.16
N LEU A 22 -45.26 4.12 9.97
CA LEU A 22 -44.53 2.87 9.71
C LEU A 22 -45.42 1.62 9.79
N GLN A 23 -46.45 1.64 10.64
CA GLN A 23 -47.48 0.60 10.68
C GLN A 23 -48.27 0.52 9.37
N GLY A 24 -48.50 1.66 8.70
CA GLY A 24 -49.09 1.69 7.35
C GLY A 24 -48.25 0.97 6.29
N PHE A 25 -46.94 0.79 6.53
CA PHE A 25 -46.02 0.03 5.68
C PHE A 25 -45.76 -1.40 6.18
N GLY A 26 -46.44 -1.83 7.25
CA GLY A 26 -46.33 -3.18 7.81
C GLY A 26 -45.23 -3.37 8.87
N PHE A 27 -44.58 -2.29 9.33
CA PHE A 27 -43.60 -2.35 10.42
C PHE A 27 -44.25 -2.07 11.78
N ARG A 28 -43.83 -2.78 12.84
CA ARG A 28 -44.46 -2.65 14.17
C ARG A 28 -44.14 -1.29 14.82
N ASP A 29 -42.91 -0.84 14.65
CA ASP A 29 -42.37 0.43 15.14
C ASP A 29 -41.09 0.82 14.38
N SER A 30 -40.52 1.97 14.74
CA SER A 30 -39.27 2.47 14.15
C SER A 30 -38.06 1.57 14.37
N GLN A 31 -38.00 0.78 15.45
CA GLN A 31 -36.90 -0.16 15.67
C GLN A 31 -37.01 -1.38 14.76
N ASP A 32 -38.23 -1.88 14.54
CA ASP A 32 -38.52 -2.97 13.60
C ASP A 32 -38.15 -2.58 12.16
N PHE A 33 -38.50 -1.36 11.76
CA PHE A 33 -38.07 -0.79 10.48
C PHE A 33 -36.53 -0.69 10.36
N LEU A 34 -35.85 -0.12 11.37
CA LEU A 34 -34.39 0.01 11.35
C LEU A 34 -33.68 -1.35 11.33
N ARG A 35 -34.21 -2.33 12.05
CA ARG A 35 -33.70 -3.71 12.06
C ARG A 35 -33.92 -4.39 10.71
N SER A 36 -35.03 -4.12 10.05
CA SER A 36 -35.30 -4.64 8.70
C SER A 36 -34.39 -3.98 7.64
N ALA A 37 -34.28 -2.64 7.66
CA ALA A 37 -33.53 -1.88 6.67
C ALA A 37 -32.00 -1.98 6.85
N PHE A 38 -31.52 -2.07 8.09
CA PHE A 38 -30.10 -1.95 8.42
C PHE A 38 -29.60 -2.96 9.44
N GLY A 39 -30.38 -3.98 9.82
CA GLY A 39 -30.01 -4.92 10.88
C GLY A 39 -28.67 -5.64 10.66
N HIS A 40 -28.27 -5.84 9.40
CA HIS A 40 -26.96 -6.39 9.06
C HIS A 40 -25.82 -5.34 9.18
N THR A 41 -26.07 -4.11 8.72
CA THR A 41 -25.10 -3.00 8.73
C THR A 41 -24.86 -2.44 10.13
N PHE A 42 -25.88 -2.45 10.99
CA PHE A 42 -25.78 -2.13 12.42
C PHE A 42 -25.48 -3.35 13.29
N SER A 43 -25.13 -4.48 12.70
CA SER A 43 -24.62 -5.59 13.50
C SER A 43 -23.36 -5.12 14.24
N MET A 44 -23.26 -5.48 15.52
CA MET A 44 -22.13 -5.06 16.37
C MET A 44 -20.79 -5.48 15.77
N LEU A 45 -20.77 -6.57 14.99
CA LEU A 45 -19.60 -7.02 14.24
C LEU A 45 -19.20 -6.02 13.15
N PHE A 46 -20.14 -5.54 12.34
CA PHE A 46 -19.87 -4.61 11.25
C PHE A 46 -19.35 -3.28 11.79
N ILE A 47 -20.00 -2.74 12.83
CA ILE A 47 -19.57 -1.51 13.52
C ILE A 47 -18.16 -1.69 14.11
N LYS A 48 -17.89 -2.83 14.76
CA LYS A 48 -16.57 -3.11 15.32
C LYS A 48 -15.49 -3.14 14.24
N MET A 49 -15.75 -3.79 13.10
CA MET A 49 -14.80 -3.85 11.99
C MET A 49 -14.59 -2.48 11.34
N ASP A 50 -15.65 -1.70 11.19
CA ASP A 50 -15.59 -0.33 10.65
C ASP A 50 -14.76 0.61 11.54
N VAL A 51 -14.97 0.56 12.86
CA VAL A 51 -14.16 1.33 13.83
C VAL A 51 -12.69 0.92 13.77
N ILE A 52 -12.39 -0.38 13.72
CA ILE A 52 -11.01 -0.88 13.62
C ILE A 52 -10.35 -0.40 12.32
N LEU A 53 -11.08 -0.49 11.19
CA LEU A 53 -10.55 -0.10 9.89
C LEU A 53 -10.35 1.42 9.79
N SER A 54 -11.31 2.20 10.32
CA SER A 54 -11.23 3.65 10.39
C SER A 54 -10.05 4.10 11.25
N LEU A 55 -9.85 3.46 12.41
CA LEU A 55 -8.69 3.73 13.27
C LEU A 55 -7.38 3.42 12.55
N LEU A 56 -7.30 2.26 11.87
CA LEU A 56 -6.12 1.86 11.10
C LEU A 56 -5.80 2.90 10.00
N PHE A 57 -6.80 3.30 9.21
CA PHE A 57 -6.60 4.28 8.13
C PHE A 57 -6.24 5.66 8.67
N ALA A 58 -6.87 6.09 9.76
CA ALA A 58 -6.53 7.35 10.42
C ALA A 58 -5.09 7.33 10.94
N THR A 59 -4.65 6.22 11.57
CA THR A 59 -3.27 6.06 12.03
C THR A 59 -2.29 6.06 10.87
N ILE A 60 -2.58 5.36 9.76
CA ILE A 60 -1.69 5.33 8.59
C ILE A 60 -1.58 6.72 7.95
N HIS A 61 -2.70 7.41 7.78
CA HIS A 61 -2.69 8.78 7.25
C HIS A 61 -1.91 9.72 8.16
N PHE A 62 -2.12 9.61 9.48
CA PHE A 62 -1.41 10.42 10.47
C PHE A 62 0.10 10.16 10.49
N LEU A 63 0.53 8.90 10.47
CA LEU A 63 1.94 8.55 10.56
C LEU A 63 2.69 8.79 9.25
N PHE A 64 2.09 8.42 8.13
CA PHE A 64 2.81 8.33 6.86
C PHE A 64 2.36 9.33 5.80
N GLY A 65 1.20 10.00 5.97
CA GLY A 65 0.74 11.06 5.06
C GLY A 65 0.03 10.60 3.80
N PHE A 66 -0.25 9.30 3.65
CA PHE A 66 -0.99 8.77 2.49
C PHE A 66 -2.45 8.48 2.82
N ASN A 67 -3.30 8.66 1.81
CA ASN A 67 -4.68 8.24 1.87
C ASN A 67 -4.84 6.72 1.69
N HIS A 68 -6.05 6.22 1.96
CA HIS A 68 -6.39 4.80 1.88
C HIS A 68 -6.27 4.21 0.47
N LEU A 69 -6.46 5.01 -0.60
CA LEU A 69 -6.30 4.55 -1.98
C LEU A 69 -4.84 4.26 -2.30
N PHE A 70 -3.94 5.16 -1.91
CA PHE A 70 -2.49 4.97 -2.05
C PHE A 70 -2.03 3.74 -1.26
N LEU A 71 -2.47 3.63 0.01
CA LEU A 71 -2.18 2.46 0.84
C LEU A 71 -2.62 1.16 0.17
N THR A 72 -3.83 1.15 -0.41
CA THR A 72 -4.37 -0.04 -1.08
C THR A 72 -3.51 -0.43 -2.28
N ALA A 73 -3.15 0.53 -3.14
CA ALA A 73 -2.27 0.27 -4.28
C ALA A 73 -0.88 -0.22 -3.84
N TYR A 74 -0.33 0.36 -2.77
CA TYR A 74 0.96 -0.03 -2.20
C TYR A 74 0.95 -1.45 -1.63
N VAL A 75 -0.11 -1.83 -0.89
CA VAL A 75 -0.28 -3.18 -0.36
C VAL A 75 -0.44 -4.19 -1.49
N VAL A 76 -1.22 -3.87 -2.53
CA VAL A 76 -1.35 -4.72 -3.72
C VAL A 76 0.00 -4.96 -4.38
N LEU A 77 0.81 -3.90 -4.56
CA LEU A 77 2.16 -4.00 -5.12
C LEU A 77 3.07 -4.92 -4.27
N LEU A 78 3.06 -4.76 -2.95
CA LEU A 78 3.83 -5.61 -2.03
C LEU A 78 3.39 -7.09 -2.10
N ILE A 79 2.08 -7.35 -2.16
CA ILE A 79 1.54 -8.71 -2.29
C ILE A 79 2.02 -9.35 -3.59
N PHE A 80 1.96 -8.62 -4.72
CA PHE A 80 2.47 -9.13 -6.00
C PHE A 80 3.98 -9.36 -5.97
N GLU A 81 4.77 -8.44 -5.43
CA GLU A 81 6.22 -8.59 -5.29
C GLU A 81 6.55 -9.83 -4.47
N TRP A 82 5.87 -10.03 -3.34
CA TRP A 82 6.10 -11.18 -2.48
C TRP A 82 5.68 -12.50 -3.13
N ILE A 83 4.47 -12.57 -3.70
CA ILE A 83 3.96 -13.78 -4.35
C ILE A 83 4.87 -14.18 -5.51
N THR A 84 5.23 -13.24 -6.38
CA THR A 84 6.11 -13.51 -7.53
C THR A 84 7.51 -13.89 -7.07
N GLY A 85 8.04 -13.27 -6.03
CA GLY A 85 9.33 -13.61 -5.44
C GLY A 85 9.37 -15.03 -4.85
N VAL A 86 8.30 -15.44 -4.17
CA VAL A 86 8.15 -16.81 -3.66
C VAL A 86 8.07 -17.82 -4.81
N GLN A 87 7.29 -17.53 -5.86
CA GLN A 87 7.20 -18.40 -7.03
C GLN A 87 8.54 -18.51 -7.77
N ALA A 88 9.22 -17.39 -7.99
CA ALA A 88 10.53 -17.32 -8.63
C ALA A 88 11.59 -18.12 -7.85
N SER A 89 11.60 -17.98 -6.52
CA SER A 89 12.47 -18.73 -5.62
C SER A 89 12.18 -20.24 -5.65
N ARG A 90 10.91 -20.64 -5.73
CA ARG A 90 10.52 -22.06 -5.92
C ARG A 90 11.01 -22.62 -7.25
N LYS A 91 10.88 -21.86 -8.35
CA LYS A 91 11.37 -22.24 -9.67
C LYS A 91 12.89 -22.46 -9.69
N ARG A 92 13.64 -21.74 -8.86
CA ARG A 92 15.10 -21.90 -8.68
C ARG A 92 15.50 -23.07 -7.77
N GLY A 93 14.54 -23.84 -7.24
CA GLY A 93 14.82 -24.98 -6.37
C GLY A 93 15.24 -24.60 -4.94
N GLU A 94 15.08 -23.34 -4.53
CA GLU A 94 15.45 -22.90 -3.19
C GLU A 94 14.47 -23.45 -2.14
N LYS A 95 14.99 -24.15 -1.11
CA LYS A 95 14.18 -24.65 0.01
C LYS A 95 13.29 -23.54 0.59
N HIS A 96 12.05 -23.90 0.90
CA HIS A 96 11.09 -22.97 1.51
C HIS A 96 11.55 -22.69 2.94
N GLU A 97 11.92 -21.44 3.23
CA GLU A 97 12.48 -21.07 4.52
C GLU A 97 11.80 -19.80 5.05
N SER A 98 11.60 -19.73 6.36
CA SER A 98 11.06 -18.58 7.09
C SER A 98 11.78 -17.25 6.76
N ARG A 99 13.03 -17.34 6.30
CA ARG A 99 13.83 -16.20 5.81
C ARG A 99 13.14 -15.41 4.70
N LYS A 100 12.27 -16.04 3.87
CA LYS A 100 11.55 -15.35 2.77
C LYS A 100 10.53 -14.34 3.30
N PHE A 101 9.79 -14.71 4.36
CA PHE A 101 8.87 -13.81 5.03
C PHE A 101 9.61 -12.72 5.81
N GLY A 102 10.72 -13.08 6.48
CA GLY A 102 11.59 -12.11 7.15
C GLY A 102 12.13 -11.02 6.21
N ARG A 103 12.53 -11.38 4.98
CA ARG A 103 12.96 -10.41 3.97
C ARG A 103 11.86 -9.42 3.59
N MET A 104 10.61 -9.89 3.46
CA MET A 104 9.48 -9.02 3.17
C MET A 104 9.22 -8.05 4.32
N LEU A 105 9.18 -8.54 5.57
CA LEU A 105 9.01 -7.68 6.74
C LEU A 105 10.13 -6.64 6.87
N LEU A 106 11.37 -7.03 6.61
CA LEU A 106 12.50 -6.11 6.62
C LEU A 106 12.33 -5.02 5.57
N LYS A 107 11.97 -5.36 4.32
CA LYS A 107 11.68 -4.35 3.28
C LYS A 107 10.60 -3.37 3.73
N ILE A 108 9.49 -3.87 4.27
CA ILE A 108 8.40 -3.02 4.76
C ILE A 108 8.90 -2.08 5.86
N ALA A 109 9.58 -2.59 6.88
CA ALA A 109 10.13 -1.77 7.95
C ALA A 109 11.15 -0.73 7.43
N THR A 110 12.06 -1.14 6.56
CA THR A 110 13.07 -0.28 5.93
C THR A 110 12.44 0.85 5.13
N TYR A 111 11.28 0.63 4.49
CA TYR A 111 10.57 1.67 3.75
C TYR A 111 9.73 2.57 4.66
N LEU A 112 9.06 2.02 5.68
CA LEU A 112 8.18 2.80 6.56
C LEU A 112 8.95 3.80 7.44
N VAL A 113 10.16 3.48 7.87
CA VAL A 113 10.98 4.38 8.72
C VAL A 113 11.31 5.72 8.04
N PRO A 114 11.95 5.77 6.86
CA PRO A 114 12.28 7.04 6.21
C PRO A 114 11.02 7.80 5.78
N ILE A 115 9.97 7.09 5.35
CA ILE A 115 8.67 7.70 5.06
C ILE A 115 8.13 8.44 6.29
N TYR A 116 8.07 7.76 7.44
CA TYR A 116 7.56 8.34 8.68
C TYR A 116 8.37 9.59 9.08
N ILE A 117 9.70 9.50 9.04
CA ILE A 117 10.59 10.62 9.38
C ILE A 117 10.33 11.81 8.45
N LEU A 118 10.33 11.58 7.13
CA LEU A 118 10.18 12.64 6.14
C LEU A 118 8.78 13.26 6.16
N HIS A 119 7.74 12.44 6.33
CA HIS A 119 6.37 12.94 6.51
C HIS A 119 6.26 13.80 7.76
N THR A 120 6.84 13.35 8.88
CA THR A 120 6.83 14.10 10.14
C THR A 120 7.55 15.45 9.96
N PHE A 121 8.69 15.49 9.27
CA PHE A 121 9.37 16.77 8.99
C PHE A 121 8.54 17.68 8.08
N SER A 122 7.99 17.17 6.98
CA SER A 122 7.14 17.97 6.08
C SER A 122 5.87 18.49 6.78
N ALA A 123 5.28 17.71 7.69
CA ALA A 123 4.05 18.11 8.37
C ALA A 123 4.24 19.07 9.55
N ASN A 124 5.47 19.24 10.05
CA ASN A 124 5.75 20.02 11.27
C ASN A 124 6.78 21.14 11.08
N VAL A 125 7.21 21.40 9.84
CA VAL A 125 8.13 22.50 9.52
C VAL A 125 7.45 23.40 8.48
N GLU A 126 7.46 24.71 8.74
CA GLU A 126 6.95 25.71 7.81
C GLU A 126 8.10 26.38 7.07
N PHE A 127 7.99 26.49 5.75
CA PHE A 127 8.94 27.22 4.92
C PHE A 127 8.27 28.46 4.31
N PRO A 128 9.03 29.55 4.11
CA PRO A 128 8.49 30.75 3.47
C PRO A 128 8.10 30.47 2.02
N SER A 129 6.93 30.95 1.61
CA SER A 129 6.51 30.94 0.21
C SER A 129 6.90 32.26 -0.47
N LEU A 130 7.52 32.16 -1.65
CA LEU A 130 7.87 33.31 -2.48
C LEU A 130 7.03 33.26 -3.77
N GLY A 131 6.14 34.24 -3.95
CA GLY A 131 5.35 34.36 -5.19
C GLY A 131 4.39 33.19 -5.47
N GLY A 132 3.93 32.49 -4.43
CA GLY A 132 3.06 31.31 -4.57
C GLY A 132 3.81 29.99 -4.81
N PHE A 133 5.15 30.01 -4.85
CA PHE A 133 5.97 28.82 -4.85
C PHE A 133 6.48 28.54 -3.43
N GLU A 134 6.08 27.39 -2.89
CA GLU A 134 6.49 26.91 -1.57
C GLU A 134 7.82 26.16 -1.68
N PHE A 135 8.87 26.72 -1.10
CA PHE A 135 10.19 26.09 -1.02
C PHE A 135 10.27 25.17 0.20
N ASP A 136 9.46 24.11 0.23
CA ASP A 136 9.55 23.07 1.26
C ASP A 136 10.39 21.88 0.76
N PRO A 137 11.70 21.84 1.09
CA PRO A 137 12.57 20.73 0.70
C PRO A 137 12.16 19.40 1.35
N PHE A 138 11.53 19.39 2.52
CA PHE A 138 11.09 18.16 3.18
C PHE A 138 9.86 17.58 2.49
N HIS A 139 8.93 18.42 2.05
CA HIS A 139 7.80 17.98 1.24
C HIS A 139 8.26 17.32 -0.06
N TRP A 140 9.20 17.95 -0.77
CA TRP A 140 9.75 17.37 -2.00
C TRP A 140 10.52 16.08 -1.74
N LEU A 141 11.37 16.06 -0.70
CA LEU A 141 12.14 14.88 -0.35
C LEU A 141 11.24 13.70 0.05
N TYR A 142 10.14 13.97 0.77
CA TYR A 142 9.11 12.98 1.08
C TYR A 142 8.53 12.34 -0.20
N TRP A 143 8.09 13.15 -1.17
CA TRP A 143 7.55 12.63 -2.43
C TRP A 143 8.59 11.90 -3.28
N VAL A 144 9.82 12.41 -3.36
CA VAL A 144 10.92 11.74 -4.06
C VAL A 144 11.22 10.39 -3.43
N MET A 145 11.28 10.31 -2.10
CA MET A 145 11.48 9.06 -1.36
C MET A 145 10.35 8.07 -1.66
N LEU A 146 9.08 8.52 -1.66
CA LEU A 146 7.95 7.66 -2.00
C LEU A 146 8.05 7.10 -3.40
N ILE A 147 8.35 7.96 -4.38
CA ILE A 147 8.53 7.55 -5.78
C ILE A 147 9.68 6.55 -5.89
N ALA A 148 10.80 6.78 -5.20
CA ALA A 148 11.95 5.88 -5.20
C ALA A 148 11.62 4.51 -4.62
N ILE A 149 10.84 4.45 -3.52
CA ILE A 149 10.41 3.19 -2.91
C ILE A 149 9.45 2.44 -3.84
N ILE A 150 8.45 3.11 -4.41
CA ILE A 150 7.52 2.50 -5.37
C ILE A 150 8.31 1.98 -6.57
N TRP A 151 9.23 2.77 -7.10
CA TRP A 151 10.09 2.40 -8.21
C TRP A 151 10.90 1.13 -7.88
N GLN A 152 11.54 1.08 -6.72
CA GLN A 152 12.29 -0.08 -6.26
C GLN A 152 11.41 -1.34 -6.17
N LEU A 153 10.18 -1.22 -5.66
CA LEU A 153 9.22 -2.32 -5.59
C LEU A 153 8.78 -2.79 -6.98
N VAL A 154 8.55 -1.87 -7.92
CA VAL A 154 8.21 -2.21 -9.31
C VAL A 154 9.37 -2.94 -9.99
N VAL A 155 10.60 -2.45 -9.85
CA VAL A 155 11.79 -3.12 -10.40
C VAL A 155 11.94 -4.53 -9.80
N SER A 156 11.84 -4.66 -8.48
CA SER A 156 11.87 -5.95 -7.77
C SER A 156 10.79 -6.92 -8.27
N LEU A 157 9.57 -6.42 -8.53
CA LEU A 157 8.48 -7.21 -9.11
C LEU A 157 8.81 -7.66 -10.53
N LEU A 158 9.33 -6.77 -11.38
CA LEU A 158 9.71 -7.09 -12.76
C LEU A 158 10.82 -8.14 -12.82
N GLU A 159 11.83 -8.06 -11.95
CA GLU A 159 12.90 -9.07 -11.86
C GLU A 159 12.35 -10.47 -11.50
N ASN A 160 11.41 -10.50 -10.54
CA ASN A 160 10.73 -11.74 -10.18
C ASN A 160 9.93 -12.30 -11.38
N LEU A 161 9.21 -11.45 -12.10
CA LEU A 161 8.45 -11.84 -13.29
C LEU A 161 9.36 -12.30 -14.45
N GLU A 162 10.49 -11.65 -14.69
CA GLU A 162 11.47 -12.10 -15.69
C GLU A 162 11.95 -13.52 -15.36
N SER A 163 12.30 -13.79 -14.09
CA SER A 163 12.75 -15.12 -13.68
C SER A 163 11.67 -16.19 -13.85
N LEU A 164 10.39 -15.82 -13.78
CA LEU A 164 9.26 -16.70 -14.07
C LEU A 164 9.09 -16.96 -15.59
N GLY A 165 9.64 -16.12 -16.45
CA GLY A 165 9.65 -16.28 -17.91
C GLY A 165 8.77 -15.28 -18.65
N PHE A 166 8.27 -14.23 -17.98
CA PHE A 166 7.44 -13.21 -18.61
C PHE A 166 8.28 -12.29 -19.51
N ARG A 167 8.09 -12.40 -20.84
CA ARG A 167 8.86 -11.63 -21.84
C ARG A 167 8.72 -10.12 -21.70
N PHE A 168 7.54 -9.62 -21.29
CA PHE A 168 7.32 -8.18 -21.10
C PHE A 168 8.20 -7.62 -19.98
N ALA A 169 8.44 -8.39 -18.91
CA ALA A 169 9.25 -7.95 -17.78
C ALA A 169 10.70 -7.72 -18.22
N LYS A 170 11.25 -8.63 -19.04
CA LYS A 170 12.56 -8.49 -19.67
C LYS A 170 12.68 -7.24 -20.55
N VAL A 171 11.65 -6.94 -21.34
CA VAL A 171 11.63 -5.74 -22.20
C VAL A 171 11.61 -4.47 -21.34
N LEU A 172 10.76 -4.42 -20.32
CA LEU A 172 10.66 -3.27 -19.41
C LEU A 172 11.96 -3.05 -18.64
N LEU A 173 12.56 -4.10 -18.08
CA LEU A 173 13.86 -4.02 -17.40
C LEU A 173 14.96 -3.53 -18.34
N LYS A 174 14.98 -3.99 -19.60
CA LYS A 174 15.95 -3.50 -20.58
C LYS A 174 15.77 -2.02 -20.91
N ILE A 175 14.53 -1.54 -21.00
CA ILE A 175 14.24 -0.11 -21.20
C ILE A 175 14.71 0.69 -19.98
N ILE A 176 14.41 0.22 -18.77
CA ILE A 176 14.82 0.84 -17.51
C ILE A 176 16.34 0.95 -17.43
N ASN A 177 17.05 -0.16 -17.62
CA ASN A 177 18.51 -0.22 -17.56
C ASN A 177 19.13 0.67 -18.64
N LYS A 178 18.68 0.59 -19.89
CA LYS A 178 19.20 1.43 -20.98
C LYS A 178 19.06 2.93 -20.68
N LYS A 179 17.94 3.34 -20.08
CA LYS A 179 17.72 4.74 -19.71
C LYS A 179 18.62 5.16 -18.56
N PHE A 180 18.85 4.28 -17.60
CA PHE A 180 19.79 4.50 -16.49
C PHE A 180 21.23 4.65 -17.01
N TYR A 181 21.77 3.68 -17.74
CA TYR A 181 23.14 3.73 -18.28
C TYR A 181 23.39 4.93 -19.20
N LYS A 182 22.42 5.30 -20.04
CA LYS A 182 22.52 6.49 -20.90
C LYS A 182 22.48 7.80 -20.11
N THR A 183 21.80 7.83 -18.96
CA THR A 183 21.70 9.04 -18.12
C THR A 183 22.95 9.25 -17.27
N PHE A 184 23.71 8.18 -16.99
CA PHE A 184 24.91 8.22 -16.15
C PHE A 184 26.23 8.01 -16.91
N GLU A 185 26.22 7.95 -18.25
CA GLU A 185 27.41 7.74 -19.11
C GLU A 185 28.31 6.57 -18.67
N LEU A 186 27.72 5.55 -18.04
CA LEU A 186 28.46 4.37 -17.62
C LEU A 186 28.65 3.48 -18.86
N GLU A 187 29.86 3.45 -19.42
CA GLU A 187 30.22 2.54 -20.51
C GLU A 187 29.92 1.10 -20.09
N GLU A 188 29.13 0.39 -20.91
CA GLU A 188 28.97 -1.04 -20.76
C GLU A 188 30.33 -1.70 -21.02
N GLU A 189 31.04 -2.12 -19.97
CA GLU A 189 32.10 -3.11 -20.11
C GLU A 189 31.46 -4.37 -20.72
N PRO A 190 31.81 -4.75 -21.95
CA PRO A 190 31.21 -5.91 -22.59
C PRO A 190 31.74 -7.16 -21.86
N HIS A 191 30.87 -7.80 -21.08
CA HIS A 191 31.10 -9.20 -20.71
C HIS A 191 30.96 -10.08 -21.97
N GLY A 192 32.05 -10.11 -22.74
CA GLY A 192 32.26 -10.92 -23.92
C GLY A 192 33.59 -11.67 -23.83
N GLN A 193 33.50 -12.91 -23.36
CA GLN A 193 34.20 -14.10 -23.87
C GLN A 193 35.63 -13.94 -24.43
N LEU A 194 36.62 -14.49 -23.72
CA LEU A 194 37.82 -15.19 -24.23
C LEU A 194 38.28 -16.11 -23.07
N ASN A 195 38.64 -17.39 -23.18
CA ASN A 195 38.77 -18.35 -24.27
C ASN A 195 38.62 -19.75 -23.67
N ASN A 196 37.89 -20.63 -24.33
CA ASN A 196 38.17 -22.07 -24.25
C ASN A 196 39.55 -22.26 -24.89
N GLN A 197 40.56 -22.58 -24.08
CA GLN A 197 41.78 -23.19 -24.58
C GLN A 197 41.67 -24.68 -24.35
N ASP A 198 41.17 -25.33 -25.39
CA ASP A 198 41.50 -26.69 -25.75
C ASP A 198 43.03 -26.84 -25.67
N ASN A 199 43.51 -27.68 -24.76
CA ASN A 199 44.84 -28.27 -24.85
C ASN A 199 44.66 -29.74 -24.49
N GLY A 200 44.64 -30.52 -25.57
CA GLY A 200 44.57 -31.97 -25.55
C GLY A 200 45.67 -32.61 -24.72
N ASP A 201 45.28 -33.78 -24.24
CA ASP A 201 46.11 -34.95 -24.01
C ASP A 201 47.41 -34.96 -24.84
N ASN A 202 48.53 -35.10 -24.13
CA ASN A 202 49.73 -35.75 -24.62
C ASN A 202 50.55 -36.20 -23.39
N SER A 203 50.19 -37.36 -22.84
CA SER A 203 51.17 -38.21 -22.16
C SER A 203 52.16 -38.73 -23.20
N PRO A 204 53.48 -38.70 -22.95
CA PRO A 204 54.14 -39.98 -22.68
C PRO A 204 55.33 -39.93 -21.70
N THR A 205 55.50 -41.09 -21.05
CA THR A 205 56.63 -41.62 -20.24
C THR A 205 56.96 -40.96 -18.91
#